data_AF-A0AAN6WH79-F1
#
_entry.id   AF-A0AAN6WH79-F1
#
_cell.length_a   1.000
_cell.length_b   1.000
_cell.length_c   1.000
_cell.angle_alpha   90.00
_cell.angle_beta   90.00
_cell.angle_gamma   90.00
#
_symmetry.space_group_name_H-M   'P 1'
#
loop_
_entity.id
_entity.type
_entity.pdbx_description
1 polymer ?
#
loop_
_entity_poly.entity_id
_entity_poly.type
_entity_poly.pdbx_seq_one_letter_code
_entity_poly.pdbx_strand_id
1 'polypeptide(L)'
;MGIPHLKRNLEPYAERGPVKPCNVVVDGPALAYHVLSLASRTTIKTSPFEQPSYGLLGRTAIAWLDKMEDCGLTISHIYFDGFLPSSKRPERIQRLIRLTKELFRYHSTSVTGVSRERSRHTGDKKVDLFPTSVGGETRAKPPPPSFLVPAVIDALRSSKYSPITEVVGGEADGFCAAHVQKSGGLVLTSDSDLLVHDLGKDGGVIFFTDIDLDSEGKRLVAPKFRHAEICRKLSIKLDVGFSYMAFEIFTDPHLTLEQAAERSRRGEAVMFSQEEYDAFIKTYLSPEMVPEIISTSGLNLDPRVSELVLRFSQMTTTPSKEKDEALEMFLPFLLDCPSRTSAWEISRPIRELAYSLLQSGQKSTLKTVLEMRRLQTLSSGSQADILPSAKVGEEFNHLLDNINKIKTTIVDPELLWIVLSIYLDIVRTVERAKGYPLSLEILAQEARGKLDQHSWDFLHTFAQTQATLYSLRMLQQLLSLKPRKGKVEDVVSALSDLPSLDRFPSVTAFAETLRLLREAGGPRCLIHLCSDMEDIIPHIEAIGKPPKSKKDRKRKAQPGAVEGHQVRARPSNPFELLNSRDD
;
A
#
# COMPACT_ATOMS: atom_id res chain seq x y z
N MET A 1 14.25 -5.37 9.49
CA MET A 1 13.76 -6.56 8.76
C MET A 1 14.91 -7.55 8.71
N GLY A 2 14.64 -8.80 8.36
CA GLY A 2 15.67 -9.86 8.27
C GLY A 2 15.98 -10.61 9.57
N ILE A 3 17.15 -11.26 9.62
CA ILE A 3 17.60 -12.10 10.76
C ILE A 3 17.53 -11.31 12.08
N PRO A 4 16.71 -11.77 13.06
CA PRO A 4 16.53 -11.10 14.33
C PRO A 4 17.87 -10.81 15.03
N HIS A 5 18.01 -9.60 15.55
CA HIS A 5 19.16 -9.13 16.34
C HIS A 5 20.53 -9.09 15.62
N LEU A 6 20.65 -9.59 14.38
CA LEU A 6 21.92 -9.67 13.66
C LEU A 6 22.62 -8.30 13.54
N LYS A 7 21.92 -7.29 13.02
CA LYS A 7 22.45 -5.91 12.91
C LYS A 7 22.97 -5.40 14.25
N ARG A 8 22.13 -5.47 15.29
CA ARG A 8 22.45 -4.97 16.63
C ARG A 8 23.69 -5.65 17.19
N ASN A 9 23.77 -6.97 17.02
CA ASN A 9 24.89 -7.76 17.52
C ASN A 9 26.19 -7.41 16.77
N LEU A 10 26.12 -7.13 15.46
CA LEU A 10 27.28 -6.78 14.63
C LEU A 10 27.72 -5.32 14.73
N GLU A 11 26.90 -4.44 15.29
CA GLU A 11 27.17 -2.99 15.38
C GLU A 11 28.55 -2.63 16.00
N PRO A 12 29.06 -3.31 17.05
CA PRO A 12 30.40 -3.06 17.59
C PRO A 12 31.54 -3.36 16.61
N TYR A 13 31.28 -4.18 15.59
CA TYR A 13 32.27 -4.64 14.63
C TYR A 13 32.26 -3.82 13.33
N ALA A 14 31.26 -2.96 13.14
CA ALA A 14 31.17 -2.05 12.00
C ALA A 14 32.29 -1.00 12.00
N GLU A 15 32.68 -0.54 10.81
CA GLU A 15 33.61 0.59 10.64
C GLU A 15 32.85 1.90 10.82
N ARG A 16 33.06 2.59 11.95
CA ARG A 16 32.45 3.90 12.20
C ARG A 16 33.30 5.03 11.62
N GLY A 17 32.64 6.00 10.99
CA GLY A 17 33.27 7.24 10.56
C GLY A 17 32.63 7.81 9.29
N PRO A 18 33.25 8.83 8.69
CA PRO A 18 32.77 9.40 7.44
C PRO A 18 32.65 8.34 6.34
N VAL A 19 31.59 8.44 5.56
CA VAL A 19 31.42 7.68 4.32
C VAL A 19 32.21 8.42 3.25
N LYS A 20 33.20 7.75 2.66
CA LYS A 20 33.97 8.31 1.55
C LYS A 20 33.10 8.32 0.28
N PRO A 21 33.34 9.23 -0.66
CA PRO A 21 32.69 9.20 -1.96
C PRO A 21 32.81 7.82 -2.60
N CYS A 22 31.68 7.22 -2.97
CA CYS A 22 31.61 5.89 -3.55
C CYS A 22 30.27 5.65 -4.26
N ASN A 23 30.24 4.60 -5.06
CA ASN A 23 29.02 4.08 -5.67
C ASN A 23 28.18 3.36 -4.63
N VAL A 24 26.87 3.61 -4.65
CA VAL A 24 25.90 2.95 -3.79
C VAL A 24 24.74 2.39 -4.57
N VAL A 25 24.23 1.26 -4.11
CA VAL A 25 23.00 0.63 -4.59
C VAL A 25 21.96 0.74 -3.49
N VAL A 26 20.72 1.04 -3.85
CA VAL A 26 19.65 1.34 -2.90
C VAL A 26 18.61 0.23 -2.94
N ASP A 27 18.35 -0.36 -1.77
CA ASP A 27 17.19 -1.20 -1.54
C ASP A 27 15.94 -0.31 -1.47
N GLY A 28 15.15 -0.32 -2.55
CA GLY A 28 13.98 0.52 -2.76
C GLY A 28 12.86 0.29 -1.75
N PRO A 29 12.44 -0.96 -1.46
CA PRO A 29 11.47 -1.26 -0.41
C PRO A 29 11.90 -0.69 0.94
N ALA A 30 13.16 -0.87 1.34
CA ALA A 30 13.66 -0.31 2.58
C ALA A 30 13.70 1.23 2.55
N LEU A 31 14.07 1.86 1.42
CA LEU A 31 14.01 3.31 1.24
C LEU A 31 12.58 3.82 1.48
N ALA A 32 11.58 3.15 0.91
CA ALA A 32 10.18 3.54 1.05
C ALA A 32 9.71 3.55 2.53
N TYR A 33 10.11 2.56 3.32
CA TYR A 33 9.81 2.55 4.76
C TYR A 33 10.63 3.56 5.56
N HIS A 34 11.88 3.83 5.15
CA HIS A 34 12.69 4.89 5.76
C HIS A 34 12.06 6.27 5.56
N VAL A 35 11.64 6.61 4.33
CA VAL A 35 10.99 7.90 4.05
C VAL A 35 9.63 8.02 4.75
N LEU A 36 8.89 6.91 4.91
CA LEU A 36 7.69 6.90 5.75
C LEU A 36 8.04 7.24 7.20
N SER A 37 9.09 6.65 7.77
CA SER A 37 9.55 6.96 9.12
C SER A 37 9.91 8.45 9.27
N LEU A 38 10.62 9.03 8.30
CA LEU A 38 10.95 10.46 8.29
C LEU A 38 9.70 11.34 8.20
N ALA A 39 8.81 11.06 7.25
CA ALA A 39 7.59 11.84 7.04
C ALA A 39 6.64 11.75 8.25
N SER A 40 6.51 10.57 8.87
CA SER A 40 5.68 10.36 10.06
C SER A 40 6.24 10.98 11.34
N ARG A 41 7.53 11.33 11.41
CA ARG A 41 8.09 12.07 12.57
C ARG A 41 7.63 13.53 12.63
N THR A 42 7.15 14.07 11.51
CA THR A 42 6.55 15.41 11.48
C THR A 42 5.19 15.47 12.18
N THR A 43 4.61 14.32 12.50
CA THR A 43 3.30 14.14 13.13
C THR A 43 3.43 13.51 14.50
N ILE A 44 2.85 14.15 15.53
CA ILE A 44 3.00 13.77 16.94
C ILE A 44 1.99 12.66 17.34
N LYS A 45 1.07 12.23 16.46
CA LYS A 45 -0.01 11.32 16.86
C LYS A 45 -0.22 10.13 15.93
N THR A 46 -0.74 9.08 16.56
CA THR A 46 -1.10 7.81 15.96
C THR A 46 -2.53 7.88 15.41
N SER A 47 -2.70 8.49 14.24
CA SER A 47 -4.01 8.63 13.58
C SER A 47 -3.91 8.36 12.08
N PRO A 48 -4.88 7.67 11.47
CA PRO A 48 -5.07 7.64 10.02
C PRO A 48 -4.98 9.01 9.35
N PHE A 49 -5.53 10.03 10.03
CA PHE A 49 -5.53 11.43 9.56
C PHE A 49 -4.16 12.08 9.61
N GLU A 50 -3.18 11.43 10.22
CA GLU A 50 -1.80 11.90 10.33
C GLU A 50 -0.84 11.16 9.38
N GLN A 51 -1.38 10.31 8.49
CA GLN A 51 -0.56 9.66 7.48
C GLN A 51 -0.09 10.65 6.42
N PRO A 52 1.19 10.60 6.01
CA PRO A 52 1.70 11.48 4.96
C PRO A 52 1.01 11.18 3.62
N SER A 53 0.82 12.23 2.81
CA SER A 53 0.35 12.07 1.44
C SER A 53 1.37 11.31 0.60
N TYR A 54 0.90 10.65 -0.46
CA TYR A 54 1.79 9.96 -1.41
C TYR A 54 2.75 10.93 -2.10
N GLY A 55 2.30 12.15 -2.42
CA GLY A 55 3.16 13.21 -2.93
C GLY A 55 4.25 13.64 -1.96
N LEU A 56 3.95 13.73 -0.66
CA LEU A 56 4.96 14.02 0.37
C LEU A 56 6.00 12.89 0.46
N LEU A 57 5.55 11.63 0.43
CA LEU A 57 6.43 10.45 0.46
C LEU A 57 7.39 10.46 -0.75
N GLY A 58 6.86 10.70 -1.95
CA GLY A 58 7.66 10.77 -3.18
C GLY A 58 8.69 11.88 -3.17
N ARG A 59 8.29 13.11 -2.80
CA ARG A 59 9.22 14.26 -2.71
C ARG A 59 10.28 14.06 -1.62
N THR A 60 9.91 13.42 -0.51
CA THR A 60 10.86 13.10 0.57
C THR A 60 11.91 12.10 0.10
N ALA A 61 11.51 11.08 -0.68
CA ALA A 61 12.45 10.12 -1.26
C ALA A 61 13.46 10.78 -2.21
N ILE A 62 12.98 11.63 -3.13
CA ILE A 62 13.85 12.37 -4.05
C ILE A 62 14.80 13.28 -3.28
N ALA A 63 14.29 14.09 -2.35
CA ALA A 63 15.12 15.00 -1.55
C ALA A 63 16.16 14.27 -0.70
N TRP A 64 15.82 13.07 -0.20
CA TRP A 64 16.76 12.24 0.56
C TRP A 64 17.90 11.73 -0.33
N LEU A 65 17.59 11.23 -1.53
CA LEU A 65 18.59 10.77 -2.51
C LEU A 65 19.45 11.94 -3.04
N ASP A 66 18.84 13.09 -3.32
CA ASP A 66 19.58 14.30 -3.73
C ASP A 66 20.61 14.66 -2.66
N LYS A 67 20.22 14.58 -1.39
CA LYS A 67 21.11 14.87 -0.27
C LYS A 67 22.22 13.82 -0.12
N MET A 68 22.00 12.56 -0.49
CA MET A 68 23.08 11.56 -0.55
C MET A 68 24.12 11.93 -1.61
N GLU A 69 23.67 12.36 -2.79
CA GLU A 69 24.56 12.78 -3.88
C GLU A 69 25.33 14.06 -3.55
N ASP A 70 24.67 15.04 -2.93
CA ASP A 70 25.31 16.27 -2.41
C ASP A 70 26.42 15.98 -1.40
N CYS A 71 26.33 14.85 -0.68
CA CYS A 71 27.35 14.41 0.28
C CYS A 71 28.42 13.50 -0.34
N GLY A 72 28.42 13.34 -1.67
CA GLY A 72 29.47 12.65 -2.43
C GLY A 72 29.20 11.18 -2.75
N LEU A 73 27.98 10.67 -2.52
CA LEU A 73 27.61 9.33 -3.00
C LEU A 73 27.17 9.39 -4.47
N THR A 74 27.42 8.32 -5.22
CA THR A 74 26.85 8.14 -6.56
C THR A 74 25.79 7.05 -6.47
N ILE A 75 24.51 7.40 -6.67
CA ILE A 75 23.45 6.39 -6.69
C ILE A 75 23.53 5.63 -8.01
N SER A 76 24.06 4.42 -7.97
CA SER A 76 24.22 3.60 -9.17
C SER A 76 22.89 3.05 -9.64
N HIS A 77 22.12 2.41 -8.74
CA HIS A 77 20.84 1.75 -9.02
C HIS A 77 19.93 1.74 -7.79
N ILE A 78 18.61 1.70 -8.02
CA ILE A 78 17.56 1.59 -7.01
C ILE A 78 16.66 0.40 -7.41
N TYR A 79 16.73 -0.70 -6.67
CA TYR A 79 16.00 -1.92 -6.98
C TYR A 79 14.75 -2.06 -6.11
N PHE A 80 13.64 -2.45 -6.73
CA PHE A 80 12.38 -2.77 -6.07
C PHE A 80 11.94 -4.19 -6.37
N ASP A 81 11.37 -4.85 -5.36
CA ASP A 81 10.79 -6.19 -5.53
C ASP A 81 9.80 -6.19 -6.69
N GLY A 82 9.91 -7.16 -7.58
CA GLY A 82 8.91 -7.43 -8.60
C GLY A 82 8.42 -8.87 -8.61
N PHE A 83 9.08 -9.76 -7.87
CA PHE A 83 8.63 -11.14 -7.67
C PHE A 83 9.05 -11.64 -6.30
N LEU A 84 8.11 -12.22 -5.54
CA LEU A 84 8.42 -12.82 -4.25
C LEU A 84 8.49 -14.35 -4.37
N PRO A 85 9.52 -15.02 -3.83
CA PRO A 85 9.65 -16.48 -3.82
C PRO A 85 8.46 -17.20 -3.17
N SER A 86 8.16 -18.44 -3.61
CA SER A 86 7.04 -19.22 -3.03
C SER A 86 7.28 -19.56 -1.56
N SER A 87 8.55 -19.75 -1.18
CA SER A 87 8.96 -20.00 0.20
C SER A 87 8.58 -18.87 1.15
N LYS A 88 8.46 -17.62 0.66
CA LYS A 88 8.10 -16.44 1.48
C LYS A 88 6.59 -16.20 1.62
N ARG A 89 5.76 -17.09 1.06
CA ARG A 89 4.30 -17.01 1.16
C ARG A 89 3.80 -17.03 2.62
N PRO A 90 4.29 -17.92 3.52
CA PRO A 90 3.86 -17.94 4.92
C PRO A 90 4.09 -16.59 5.64
N GLU A 91 5.21 -15.93 5.39
CA GLU A 91 5.58 -14.64 5.98
C GLU A 91 4.64 -13.53 5.53
N ARG A 92 4.24 -13.53 4.24
CA ARG A 92 3.22 -12.59 3.74
C ARG A 92 1.89 -12.77 4.45
N ILE A 93 1.42 -14.01 4.57
CA ILE A 93 0.15 -14.33 5.23
C ILE A 93 0.22 -13.91 6.70
N GLN A 94 1.33 -14.20 7.39
CA GLN A 94 1.52 -13.78 8.78
C GLN A 94 1.53 -12.25 8.93
N ARG A 95 2.19 -11.53 8.01
CA ARG A 95 2.18 -10.06 7.97
C ARG A 95 0.78 -9.51 7.75
N LEU A 96 0.01 -10.10 6.84
CA LEU A 96 -1.37 -9.71 6.54
C LEU A 96 -2.33 -9.96 7.71
N ILE A 97 -2.19 -11.10 8.40
CA ILE A 97 -2.91 -11.40 9.64
C ILE A 97 -2.53 -10.41 10.74
N ARG A 98 -1.24 -10.08 10.89
CA ARG A 98 -0.78 -9.08 11.88
C ARG A 98 -1.41 -7.70 11.62
N LEU A 99 -1.34 -7.20 10.38
CA LEU A 99 -1.96 -5.92 10.00
C LEU A 99 -3.47 -5.93 10.23
N THR A 100 -4.13 -7.06 9.94
CA THR A 100 -5.57 -7.22 10.22
C THR A 100 -5.84 -7.15 11.71
N LYS A 101 -5.08 -7.85 12.56
CA LYS A 101 -5.22 -7.78 14.03
C LYS A 101 -4.95 -6.38 14.58
N GLU A 102 -3.97 -5.66 14.03
CA GLU A 102 -3.70 -4.26 14.39
C GLU A 102 -4.88 -3.35 14.03
N LEU A 103 -5.44 -3.48 12.83
CA LEU A 103 -6.63 -2.75 12.42
C LEU A 103 -7.84 -3.02 13.33
N PHE A 104 -8.10 -4.29 13.67
CA PHE A 104 -9.19 -4.67 14.57
C PHE A 104 -9.01 -4.11 15.97
N ARG A 105 -7.79 -4.15 16.50
CA ARG A 105 -7.43 -3.56 17.81
C ARG A 105 -7.60 -2.05 17.78
N TYR A 106 -7.19 -1.40 16.69
CA TYR A 106 -7.37 0.04 16.54
C TYR A 106 -8.86 0.41 16.52
N HIS A 107 -9.67 -0.30 15.74
CA HIS A 107 -11.12 -0.12 15.69
C HIS A 107 -11.81 -0.37 17.04
N SER A 108 -11.43 -1.41 17.79
CA SER A 108 -12.04 -1.68 19.11
C SER A 108 -11.77 -0.58 20.14
N THR A 109 -10.67 0.16 19.99
CA THR A 109 -10.35 1.34 20.82
C THR A 109 -10.97 2.64 20.31
N SER A 110 -11.60 2.64 19.13
CA SER A 110 -12.13 3.82 18.44
C SER A 110 -13.49 3.55 17.78
N VAL A 111 -14.37 2.81 18.46
CA VAL A 111 -15.63 2.30 17.89
C VAL A 111 -16.55 3.42 17.40
N THR A 112 -16.57 4.57 18.09
CA THR A 112 -17.38 5.73 17.71
C THR A 112 -16.73 6.62 16.65
N GLY A 113 -15.58 6.22 16.10
CA GLY A 113 -14.76 7.00 15.20
C GLY A 113 -13.38 7.31 15.79
N VAL A 114 -12.50 7.82 14.93
CA VAL A 114 -11.13 8.19 15.30
C VAL A 114 -11.14 9.43 16.19
N SER A 115 -10.28 9.47 17.21
CA SER A 115 -10.25 10.57 18.18
C SER A 115 -10.12 11.95 17.50
N ARG A 116 -11.02 12.86 17.88
CA ARG A 116 -11.10 14.26 17.39
C ARG A 116 -9.97 15.15 17.91
N GLU A 117 -9.03 14.62 18.69
CA GLU A 117 -7.96 15.41 19.28
C GLU A 117 -7.17 16.14 18.20
N ARG A 118 -7.46 17.45 18.05
CA ARG A 118 -6.88 18.42 17.12
C ARG A 118 -5.68 17.86 16.37
N SER A 119 -5.93 17.32 15.17
CA SER A 119 -4.87 17.09 14.18
C SER A 119 -4.13 18.41 14.07
N ARG A 120 -2.84 18.41 14.41
CA ARG A 120 -1.97 19.57 14.23
C ARG A 120 -1.30 19.51 12.85
N HIS A 121 -2.00 18.95 11.86
CA HIS A 121 -1.53 19.03 10.49
C HIS A 121 -1.57 20.47 10.00
N THR A 122 -0.40 21.07 10.00
CA THR A 122 -0.13 22.35 9.34
C THR A 122 0.51 22.06 7.99
N GLY A 123 -0.27 21.57 7.01
CA GLY A 123 0.19 21.34 5.64
C GLY A 123 1.39 20.40 5.46
N ASP A 124 1.85 20.27 4.21
CA ASP A 124 3.10 19.59 3.83
C ASP A 124 4.30 20.38 4.38
N LYS A 125 4.59 20.22 5.68
CA LYS A 125 5.82 20.75 6.29
C LYS A 125 7.04 20.13 5.62
N LYS A 126 8.12 20.93 5.52
CA LYS A 126 9.44 20.41 5.13
C LYS A 126 9.85 19.29 6.09
N VAL A 127 10.06 18.10 5.56
CA VAL A 127 10.51 16.94 6.33
C VAL A 127 11.99 17.14 6.67
N ASP A 128 12.33 16.93 7.94
CA ASP A 128 13.72 16.82 8.35
C ASP A 128 14.27 15.46 7.91
N LEU A 129 15.30 15.49 7.07
CA LEU A 129 15.90 14.28 6.47
C LEU A 129 16.85 13.56 7.44
N PHE A 130 17.38 14.28 8.44
CA PHE A 130 18.32 13.76 9.45
C PHE A 130 17.91 14.24 10.84
N PRO A 131 16.73 13.81 11.33
CA PRO A 131 16.22 14.27 12.60
C PRO A 131 17.08 13.77 13.74
N THR A 132 17.45 14.66 14.66
CA THR A 132 18.10 14.27 15.92
C THR A 132 17.18 13.31 16.67
N SER A 133 17.73 12.22 17.22
CA SER A 133 16.98 11.14 17.87
C SER A 133 15.88 11.64 18.82
N VAL A 134 14.63 11.57 18.37
CA VAL A 134 13.45 11.74 19.22
C VAL A 134 13.08 10.37 19.79
N GLY A 135 12.83 10.31 21.10
CA GLY A 135 12.46 9.08 21.80
C GLY A 135 11.31 8.34 21.14
N GLY A 136 11.38 7.00 21.16
CA GLY A 136 10.36 6.15 20.56
C GLY A 136 9.00 6.30 21.23
N GLU A 137 7.94 6.44 20.43
CA GLU A 137 6.57 6.45 20.93
C GLU A 137 6.04 5.03 21.16
N THR A 138 5.35 4.84 22.28
CA THR A 138 4.82 3.55 22.77
C THR A 138 3.36 3.28 22.36
N ARG A 139 2.74 4.13 21.51
CA ARG A 139 1.33 4.01 21.12
C ARG A 139 1.13 3.16 19.85
N ALA A 140 -0.04 2.51 19.77
CA ALA A 140 -0.44 1.71 18.62
C ALA A 140 -0.56 2.60 17.36
N LYS A 141 0.19 2.29 16.31
CA LYS A 141 0.21 3.02 15.05
C LYS A 141 -0.81 2.42 14.06
N PRO A 142 -1.46 3.23 13.21
CA PRO A 142 -2.23 2.69 12.11
C PRO A 142 -1.28 1.93 11.14
N PRO A 143 -1.82 0.97 10.36
CA PRO A 143 -1.08 0.35 9.27
C PRO A 143 -0.44 1.40 8.34
N PRO A 144 0.72 1.11 7.73
CA PRO A 144 1.34 2.00 6.74
C PRO A 144 0.38 2.40 5.59
N PRO A 145 0.57 3.56 4.95
CA PRO A 145 -0.22 3.95 3.78
C PRO A 145 -0.21 2.86 2.70
N SER A 146 -1.38 2.54 2.15
CA SER A 146 -1.59 1.36 1.29
C SER A 146 -0.67 1.29 0.08
N PHE A 147 -0.40 2.42 -0.56
CA PHE A 147 0.40 2.53 -1.78
C PHE A 147 1.79 3.12 -1.55
N LEU A 148 2.35 2.98 -0.35
CA LEU A 148 3.67 3.52 0.01
C LEU A 148 4.76 3.24 -1.04
N VAL A 149 5.02 1.96 -1.33
CA VAL A 149 6.09 1.56 -2.26
C VAL A 149 5.79 2.01 -3.69
N PRO A 150 4.59 1.74 -4.26
CA PRO A 150 4.23 2.27 -5.58
C PRO A 150 4.35 3.79 -5.72
N ALA A 151 3.98 4.57 -4.69
CA ALA A 151 4.08 6.03 -4.72
C ALA A 151 5.53 6.53 -4.81
N VAL A 152 6.45 5.86 -4.09
CA VAL A 152 7.89 6.18 -4.19
C VAL A 152 8.42 5.82 -5.56
N ILE A 153 8.06 4.66 -6.11
CA ILE A 153 8.46 4.25 -7.47
C ILE A 153 8.00 5.29 -8.51
N ASP A 154 6.74 5.72 -8.47
CA ASP A 154 6.20 6.71 -9.39
C ASP A 154 6.97 8.04 -9.34
N ALA A 155 7.27 8.52 -8.12
CA ALA A 155 8.04 9.74 -7.93
C ALA A 155 9.46 9.62 -8.49
N LEU A 156 10.15 8.51 -8.21
CA LEU A 156 11.51 8.25 -8.72
C LEU A 156 11.52 8.17 -10.26
N ARG A 157 10.56 7.45 -10.85
CA ARG A 157 10.37 7.35 -12.32
C ARG A 157 10.02 8.69 -12.99
N SER A 158 9.50 9.64 -12.23
CA SER A 158 9.18 11.00 -12.69
C SER A 158 10.30 12.01 -12.40
N SER A 159 11.47 11.54 -11.95
CA SER A 159 12.62 12.36 -11.56
C SER A 159 13.89 11.97 -12.33
N LYS A 160 15.02 12.59 -12.00
CA LYS A 160 16.34 12.23 -12.55
C LYS A 160 16.76 10.78 -12.26
N TYR A 161 16.12 10.12 -11.28
CA TYR A 161 16.38 8.72 -10.91
C TYR A 161 15.64 7.69 -11.78
N SER A 162 14.82 8.12 -12.74
CA SER A 162 14.12 7.26 -13.69
C SER A 162 14.99 6.17 -14.34
N PRO A 163 16.15 6.48 -14.96
CA PRO A 163 16.94 5.48 -15.68
C PRO A 163 17.61 4.43 -14.78
N ILE A 164 17.65 4.68 -13.46
CA ILE A 164 18.31 3.80 -12.48
C ILE A 164 17.32 3.18 -11.49
N THR A 165 16.01 3.35 -11.71
CA THR A 165 14.95 2.78 -10.85
C THR A 165 14.31 1.58 -11.55
N GLU A 166 14.44 0.40 -10.97
CA GLU A 166 13.99 -0.84 -11.58
C GLU A 166 13.13 -1.70 -10.63
N VAL A 167 12.04 -2.25 -11.15
CA VAL A 167 11.26 -3.31 -10.49
C VAL A 167 11.73 -4.63 -11.09
N VAL A 168 12.38 -5.48 -10.29
CA VAL A 168 13.17 -6.61 -10.77
C VAL A 168 12.40 -7.94 -10.77
N GLY A 169 12.85 -8.92 -11.54
CA GLY A 169 12.25 -10.27 -11.62
C GLY A 169 12.47 -11.16 -10.39
N GLY A 170 12.63 -10.57 -9.22
CA GLY A 170 12.94 -11.21 -7.94
C GLY A 170 12.79 -10.21 -6.78
N GLU A 171 13.47 -10.51 -5.68
CA GLU A 171 13.60 -9.61 -4.53
C GLU A 171 14.74 -8.60 -4.74
N ALA A 172 14.57 -7.39 -4.24
CA ALA A 172 15.55 -6.31 -4.43
C ALA A 172 16.90 -6.60 -3.77
N ASP A 173 16.91 -7.33 -2.66
CA ASP A 173 18.12 -7.69 -1.90
C ASP A 173 19.14 -8.48 -2.74
N GLY A 174 18.70 -9.51 -3.46
CA GLY A 174 19.54 -10.31 -4.34
C GLY A 174 20.14 -9.49 -5.48
N PHE A 175 19.36 -8.57 -6.06
CA PHE A 175 19.86 -7.66 -7.11
C PHE A 175 20.84 -6.62 -6.56
N CYS A 176 20.57 -6.07 -5.38
CA CYS A 176 21.51 -5.18 -4.70
C CYS A 176 22.84 -5.87 -4.43
N ALA A 177 22.79 -7.09 -3.89
CA ALA A 177 23.97 -7.88 -3.60
C ALA A 177 24.77 -8.21 -4.88
N ALA A 178 24.11 -8.73 -5.91
CA ALA A 178 24.75 -9.07 -7.18
C ALA A 178 25.39 -7.85 -7.87
N HIS A 179 24.77 -6.67 -7.77
CA HIS A 179 25.33 -5.43 -8.31
C HIS A 179 26.63 -5.05 -7.59
N VAL A 180 26.62 -5.03 -6.26
CA VAL A 180 27.78 -4.66 -5.44
C VAL A 180 28.89 -5.71 -5.53
N GLN A 181 28.54 -7.00 -5.58
CA GLN A 181 29.52 -8.08 -5.78
C GLN A 181 30.33 -7.90 -7.07
N LYS A 182 29.67 -7.45 -8.15
CA LYS A 182 30.31 -7.23 -9.46
C LYS A 182 31.07 -5.90 -9.56
N SER A 183 30.52 -4.84 -8.98
CA SER A 183 30.96 -3.46 -9.22
C SER A 183 31.67 -2.80 -8.04
N GLY A 184 31.69 -3.48 -6.88
CA GLY A 184 32.05 -2.88 -5.59
C GLY A 184 31.04 -1.83 -5.13
N GLY A 185 31.34 -1.18 -4.00
CA GLY A 185 30.51 -0.12 -3.43
C GLY A 185 29.75 -0.56 -2.17
N LEU A 186 28.65 0.13 -1.87
CA LEU A 186 27.85 -0.12 -0.67
C LEU A 186 26.37 -0.28 -1.00
N VAL A 187 25.66 -1.10 -0.24
CA VAL A 187 24.20 -1.18 -0.27
C VAL A 187 23.61 -0.32 0.85
N LEU A 188 22.63 0.53 0.52
CA LEU A 188 21.81 1.26 1.48
C LEU A 188 20.50 0.50 1.72
N THR A 189 20.24 0.07 2.96
CA THR A 189 19.07 -0.78 3.30
C THR A 189 18.57 -0.59 4.74
N SER A 190 17.48 -1.25 5.10
CA SER A 190 17.02 -1.50 6.49
C SER A 190 16.82 -2.99 6.78
N ASP A 191 17.22 -3.86 5.85
CA ASP A 191 17.13 -5.31 5.97
C ASP A 191 18.50 -5.91 6.34
N SER A 192 18.56 -6.64 7.45
CA SER A 192 19.80 -7.29 7.87
C SER A 192 20.13 -8.54 7.06
N ASP A 193 19.20 -9.07 6.27
CA ASP A 193 19.44 -10.21 5.38
C ASP A 193 20.51 -9.90 4.33
N LEU A 194 20.64 -8.64 3.91
CA LEU A 194 21.71 -8.15 3.04
C LEU A 194 23.12 -8.32 3.61
N LEU A 195 23.26 -8.49 4.94
CA LEU A 195 24.54 -8.82 5.55
C LEU A 195 24.92 -10.30 5.33
N VAL A 196 24.02 -11.17 4.90
CA VAL A 196 24.32 -12.60 4.67
C VAL A 196 24.69 -12.86 3.21
N HIS A 197 24.16 -12.05 2.29
CA HIS A 197 24.53 -12.12 0.88
C HIS A 197 26.03 -11.91 0.65
N ASP A 198 26.57 -12.54 -0.39
CA ASP A 198 27.91 -12.25 -0.86
C ASP A 198 27.93 -10.90 -1.59
N LEU A 199 28.54 -9.90 -0.95
CA LEU A 199 28.71 -8.54 -1.48
C LEU A 199 30.08 -8.36 -2.16
N GLY A 200 30.89 -9.42 -2.27
CA GLY A 200 32.27 -9.35 -2.72
C GLY A 200 33.22 -8.74 -1.68
N LYS A 201 34.51 -8.67 -2.04
CA LYS A 201 35.58 -8.29 -1.11
C LYS A 201 35.50 -6.83 -0.63
N ASP A 202 35.07 -5.93 -1.51
CA ASP A 202 35.02 -4.49 -1.27
C ASP A 202 33.59 -3.99 -0.96
N GLY A 203 32.62 -4.90 -1.01
CA GLY A 203 31.22 -4.63 -0.72
C GLY A 203 30.94 -4.42 0.76
N GLY A 204 29.84 -3.75 1.04
CA GLY A 204 29.35 -3.59 2.40
C GLY A 204 27.97 -2.99 2.45
N VAL A 205 27.45 -2.88 3.67
CA VAL A 205 26.09 -2.38 3.94
C VAL A 205 26.16 -1.15 4.84
N ILE A 206 25.31 -0.17 4.55
CA ILE A 206 24.96 0.92 5.46
C ILE A 206 23.44 0.86 5.70
N PHE A 207 23.04 0.97 6.96
CA PHE A 207 21.62 1.00 7.32
C PHE A 207 21.06 2.42 7.31
N PHE A 208 19.91 2.64 6.68
CA PHE A 208 19.28 3.97 6.56
C PHE A 208 19.12 4.70 7.91
N THR A 209 18.78 3.97 8.96
CA THR A 209 18.54 4.54 10.31
C THR A 209 19.80 5.05 10.99
N ASP A 210 20.98 4.67 10.50
CA ASP A 210 22.27 4.96 11.13
C ASP A 210 23.07 6.00 10.34
N ILE A 211 22.48 6.54 9.27
CA ILE A 211 23.08 7.60 8.46
C ILE A 211 22.78 8.93 9.13
N ASP A 212 23.84 9.63 9.50
CA ASP A 212 23.79 11.00 10.00
C ASP A 212 24.68 11.91 9.14
N LEU A 213 24.59 13.22 9.37
CA LEU A 213 25.49 14.21 8.80
C LEU A 213 26.61 14.55 9.77
N ASP A 214 27.77 14.92 9.22
CA ASP A 214 28.81 15.57 10.01
C ASP A 214 28.34 16.95 10.52
N SER A 215 29.12 17.55 11.43
CA SER A 215 28.78 18.85 12.03
C SER A 215 28.64 19.99 11.02
N GLU A 216 29.21 19.84 9.82
CA GLU A 216 29.11 20.82 8.73
C GLU A 216 27.94 20.54 7.77
N GLY A 217 27.27 19.39 7.91
CA GLY A 217 26.19 18.99 7.01
C GLY A 217 26.66 18.60 5.60
N LYS A 218 27.96 18.34 5.41
CA LYS A 218 28.60 18.13 4.09
C LYS A 218 28.97 16.67 3.82
N ARG A 219 29.12 15.85 4.86
CA ARG A 219 29.51 14.45 4.72
C ARG A 219 28.57 13.55 5.50
N LEU A 220 28.36 12.35 4.98
CA LEU A 220 27.63 11.31 5.70
C LEU A 220 28.54 10.65 6.72
N VAL A 221 27.99 10.34 7.88
CA VAL A 221 28.62 9.54 8.92
C VAL A 221 27.71 8.35 9.18
N ALA A 222 28.25 7.14 9.04
CA ALA A 222 27.49 5.93 9.27
C ALA A 222 28.40 4.74 9.63
N PRO A 223 27.90 3.75 10.41
CA PRO A 223 28.55 2.46 10.54
C PRO A 223 28.50 1.72 9.20
N LYS A 224 29.66 1.30 8.69
CA LYS A 224 29.79 0.47 7.48
C LYS A 224 30.04 -0.97 7.89
N PHE A 225 29.17 -1.87 7.44
CA PHE A 225 29.28 -3.30 7.72
C PHE A 225 29.92 -3.99 6.52
N ARG A 226 31.20 -4.35 6.67
CA ARG A 226 31.96 -5.09 5.64
C ARG A 226 32.29 -6.49 6.14
N HIS A 227 31.99 -7.50 5.32
CA HIS A 227 32.25 -8.90 5.66
C HIS A 227 33.69 -9.15 6.06
N ALA A 228 34.65 -8.69 5.26
CA ALA A 228 36.08 -8.92 5.51
C ALA A 228 36.52 -8.42 6.89
N GLU A 229 36.07 -7.22 7.27
CA GLU A 229 36.46 -6.60 8.54
C GLU A 229 35.75 -7.26 9.73
N ILE A 230 34.48 -7.61 9.58
CA ILE A 230 33.72 -8.32 10.62
C ILE A 230 34.34 -9.69 10.87
N CYS A 231 34.60 -10.48 9.82
CA CYS A 231 35.20 -11.80 9.94
C CYS A 231 36.59 -11.73 10.60
N ARG A 232 37.41 -10.74 10.21
CA ARG A 232 38.73 -10.50 10.80
C ARG A 232 38.65 -10.19 12.29
N LYS A 233 37.75 -9.30 12.71
CA LYS A 233 37.59 -8.94 14.14
C LYS A 233 37.05 -10.11 14.97
N LEU A 234 36.14 -10.90 14.40
CA LEU A 234 35.54 -12.07 15.07
C LEU A 234 36.40 -13.33 14.98
N SER A 235 37.51 -13.29 14.25
CA SER A 235 38.37 -14.46 14.00
C SER A 235 37.60 -15.66 13.42
N ILE A 236 36.61 -15.40 12.57
CA ILE A 236 35.86 -16.43 11.82
C ILE A 236 36.35 -16.48 10.37
N LYS A 237 36.14 -17.62 9.70
CA LYS A 237 36.61 -17.81 8.32
C LYS A 237 35.86 -16.89 7.36
N LEU A 238 36.55 -16.30 6.39
CA LEU A 238 35.98 -15.32 5.46
C LEU A 238 35.01 -15.95 4.45
N ASP A 239 35.27 -17.19 4.04
CA ASP A 239 34.52 -17.93 3.02
C ASP A 239 33.17 -18.45 3.53
N VAL A 240 33.15 -19.06 4.71
CA VAL A 240 31.96 -19.74 5.26
C VAL A 240 31.62 -19.34 6.70
N GLY A 241 32.52 -18.63 7.38
CA GLY A 241 32.33 -18.31 8.80
C GLY A 241 31.15 -17.37 9.03
N PHE A 242 30.92 -16.41 8.13
CA PHE A 242 29.79 -15.50 8.27
C PHE A 242 28.45 -16.21 8.06
N SER A 243 28.34 -17.06 7.03
CA SER A 243 27.11 -17.82 6.76
C SER A 243 26.79 -18.80 7.89
N TYR A 244 27.79 -19.49 8.45
CA TYR A 244 27.61 -20.34 9.62
C TYR A 244 27.12 -19.53 10.83
N MET A 245 27.75 -18.38 11.11
CA MET A 245 27.34 -17.53 12.23
C MET A 245 25.90 -17.00 12.05
N ALA A 246 25.53 -16.58 10.83
CA ALA A 246 24.19 -16.14 10.52
C ALA A 246 23.16 -17.26 10.73
N PHE A 247 23.48 -18.49 10.30
CA PHE A 247 22.64 -19.67 10.52
C PHE A 247 22.48 -19.99 12.02
N GLU A 248 23.54 -19.94 12.82
CA GLU A 248 23.46 -20.15 14.27
C GLU A 248 22.51 -19.15 14.94
N ILE A 249 22.60 -17.86 14.57
CA ILE A 249 21.71 -16.81 15.10
C ILE A 249 20.27 -16.99 14.60
N PHE A 250 20.10 -17.45 13.37
CA PHE A 250 18.78 -17.75 12.80
C PHE A 250 18.09 -18.89 13.55
N THR A 251 18.83 -19.96 13.84
CA THR A 251 18.32 -21.15 14.54
C THR A 251 18.09 -20.90 16.03
N ASP A 252 18.98 -20.14 16.68
CA ASP A 252 18.83 -19.73 18.09
C ASP A 252 19.03 -18.20 18.24
N PRO A 253 17.94 -17.41 18.15
CA PRO A 253 17.98 -15.95 18.29
C PRO A 253 18.45 -15.44 19.66
N HIS A 254 18.59 -16.32 20.67
CA HIS A 254 19.04 -15.97 22.01
C HIS A 254 20.56 -16.06 22.17
N LEU A 255 21.30 -16.57 21.18
CA LEU A 255 22.75 -16.60 21.21
C LEU A 255 23.37 -15.21 21.27
N THR A 256 24.42 -15.09 22.08
CA THR A 256 25.35 -13.95 21.98
C THR A 256 26.18 -14.07 20.70
N LEU A 257 26.69 -12.94 20.19
CA LEU A 257 27.51 -12.96 18.98
C LEU A 257 28.80 -13.78 19.19
N GLU A 258 29.40 -13.69 20.37
CA GLU A 258 30.62 -14.42 20.72
C GLU A 258 30.40 -15.93 20.71
N GLN A 259 29.24 -16.39 21.21
CA GLN A 259 28.84 -17.80 21.13
C GLN A 259 28.61 -18.24 19.68
N ALA A 260 27.87 -17.46 18.89
CA ALA A 260 27.65 -17.76 17.48
C ALA A 260 28.96 -17.80 16.67
N ALA A 261 29.89 -16.87 16.95
CA ALA A 261 31.22 -16.86 16.34
C ALA A 261 32.07 -18.07 16.73
N GLU A 262 32.00 -18.51 17.99
CA GLU A 262 32.67 -19.74 18.46
C GLU A 262 32.13 -21.00 17.78
N ARG A 263 30.80 -21.13 17.68
CA ARG A 263 30.17 -22.24 16.97
C ARG A 263 30.51 -22.24 15.48
N SER A 264 30.52 -21.05 14.86
CA SER A 264 30.97 -20.86 13.48
C SER A 264 32.42 -21.31 13.26
N ARG A 265 33.36 -20.96 14.17
CA ARG A 265 34.76 -21.42 14.09
C ARG A 265 34.89 -22.94 14.11
N ARG A 266 34.04 -23.60 14.91
CA ARG A 266 33.98 -25.06 15.04
C ARG A 266 33.23 -25.74 13.90
N GLY A 267 32.44 -24.98 13.13
CA GLY A 267 31.61 -25.51 12.05
C GLY A 267 30.39 -26.30 12.55
N GLU A 268 29.86 -25.97 13.73
CA GLU A 268 28.77 -26.73 14.37
C GLU A 268 27.50 -26.79 13.48
N ALA A 269 27.16 -25.70 12.79
CA ALA A 269 26.07 -25.62 11.81
C ALA A 269 26.03 -26.81 10.83
N VAL A 270 27.19 -27.19 10.28
CA VAL A 270 27.35 -28.28 9.30
C VAL A 270 27.42 -29.64 9.97
N MET A 271 27.95 -29.71 11.20
CA MET A 271 28.07 -30.96 11.93
C MET A 271 26.72 -31.54 12.38
N PHE A 272 25.77 -30.67 12.74
CA PHE A 272 24.49 -31.10 13.31
C PHE A 272 23.29 -30.92 12.37
N SER A 273 23.35 -29.94 11.46
CA SER A 273 22.19 -29.54 10.65
C SER A 273 22.57 -29.17 9.20
N GLN A 274 23.37 -30.00 8.52
CA GLN A 274 23.83 -29.72 7.16
C GLN A 274 22.68 -29.41 6.17
N GLU A 275 21.61 -30.20 6.18
CA GLU A 275 20.48 -30.02 5.26
C GLU A 275 19.73 -28.70 5.50
N GLU A 276 19.54 -28.32 6.77
CA GLU A 276 18.90 -27.05 7.15
C GLU A 276 19.79 -25.86 6.80
N TYR A 277 21.11 -25.98 7.03
CA TYR A 277 22.08 -24.98 6.62
C TYR A 277 22.08 -24.79 5.10
N ASP A 278 22.11 -25.88 4.33
CA ASP A 278 22.09 -25.82 2.87
C ASP A 278 20.80 -25.18 2.35
N ALA A 279 19.66 -25.52 2.96
CA ALA A 279 18.38 -24.89 2.64
C ALA A 279 18.40 -23.38 2.97
N PHE A 280 18.94 -22.99 4.13
CA PHE A 280 19.08 -21.60 4.55
C PHE A 280 19.99 -20.81 3.59
N ILE A 281 21.22 -21.26 3.35
CA ILE A 281 22.21 -20.49 2.59
C ILE A 281 21.86 -20.40 1.10
N LYS A 282 21.17 -21.41 0.57
CA LYS A 282 20.68 -21.41 -0.81
C LYS A 282 19.79 -20.21 -1.11
N THR A 283 19.02 -19.71 -0.13
CA THR A 283 18.17 -18.53 -0.31
C THR A 283 18.96 -17.25 -0.61
N TYR A 284 20.22 -17.17 -0.16
CA TYR A 284 21.09 -16.02 -0.37
C TYR A 284 22.04 -16.18 -1.57
N LEU A 285 22.52 -17.42 -1.82
CA LEU A 285 23.46 -17.74 -2.91
C LEU A 285 22.77 -17.90 -4.27
N SER A 286 21.52 -18.35 -4.27
CA SER A 286 20.73 -18.60 -5.48
C SER A 286 19.29 -18.18 -5.23
N PRO A 287 19.05 -16.86 -5.00
CA PRO A 287 17.71 -16.36 -4.76
C PRO A 287 16.79 -16.76 -5.92
N GLU A 288 15.55 -17.12 -5.58
CA GLU A 288 14.56 -17.49 -6.59
C GLU A 288 14.26 -16.25 -7.45
N MET A 289 14.58 -16.36 -8.73
CA MET A 289 14.33 -15.32 -9.73
C MET A 289 13.56 -15.93 -10.89
N VAL A 290 12.74 -15.11 -11.53
CA VAL A 290 12.08 -15.51 -12.76
C VAL A 290 13.13 -15.53 -13.89
N PRO A 291 13.15 -16.56 -14.76
CA PRO A 291 14.09 -16.62 -15.88
C PRO A 291 14.06 -15.35 -16.74
N GLU A 292 15.20 -14.90 -17.25
CA GLU A 292 15.33 -13.68 -18.08
C GLU A 292 14.40 -13.64 -19.31
N ILE A 293 13.96 -14.81 -19.79
CA ILE A 293 13.01 -14.96 -20.90
C ILE A 293 11.65 -14.30 -20.56
N ILE A 294 11.30 -14.19 -19.29
CA ILE A 294 10.08 -13.55 -18.78
C ILE A 294 10.46 -12.17 -18.21
N SER A 295 11.09 -11.33 -19.04
CA SER A 295 11.49 -10.00 -18.61
C SER A 295 10.28 -9.05 -18.63
N THR A 296 10.00 -8.44 -17.48
CA THR A 296 9.15 -7.24 -17.36
C THR A 296 9.98 -5.95 -17.44
N SER A 297 11.28 -6.05 -17.76
CA SER A 297 12.19 -4.91 -17.83
C SER A 297 11.70 -3.89 -18.86
N GLY A 298 11.66 -2.62 -18.45
CA GLY A 298 11.10 -1.52 -19.26
C GLY A 298 9.59 -1.35 -19.17
N LEU A 299 8.86 -2.24 -18.49
CA LEU A 299 7.44 -2.03 -18.19
C LEU A 299 7.27 -1.24 -16.90
N ASN A 300 6.35 -0.26 -16.91
CA ASN A 300 6.01 0.54 -15.74
C ASN A 300 5.03 -0.18 -14.80
N LEU A 301 5.36 -1.44 -14.45
CA LEU A 301 4.59 -2.21 -13.47
C LEU A 301 4.92 -1.76 -12.04
N ASP A 302 3.95 -1.89 -11.16
CA ASP A 302 4.19 -1.82 -9.71
C ASP A 302 4.57 -3.22 -9.19
N PRO A 303 5.15 -3.33 -7.98
CA PRO A 303 5.61 -4.61 -7.43
C PRO A 303 4.57 -5.74 -7.43
N ARG A 304 3.30 -5.43 -7.11
CA ARG A 304 2.25 -6.45 -6.99
C ARG A 304 1.75 -6.89 -8.35
N VAL A 305 1.62 -5.96 -9.30
CA VAL A 305 1.23 -6.27 -10.68
C VAL A 305 2.36 -7.01 -11.40
N SER A 306 3.61 -6.62 -11.17
CA SER A 306 4.79 -7.35 -11.65
C SER A 306 4.75 -8.80 -11.17
N GLU A 307 4.55 -9.01 -9.87
CA GLU A 307 4.52 -10.36 -9.30
C GLU A 307 3.39 -11.20 -9.91
N LEU A 308 2.19 -10.63 -10.05
CA LEU A 308 1.04 -11.30 -10.66
C LEU A 308 1.34 -11.75 -12.10
N VAL A 309 1.95 -10.88 -12.92
CA VAL A 309 2.30 -11.17 -14.31
C VAL A 309 3.38 -12.24 -14.41
N LEU A 310 4.41 -12.14 -13.55
CA LEU A 310 5.52 -13.07 -13.52
C LEU A 310 5.08 -14.46 -13.03
N ARG A 311 4.27 -14.53 -11.98
CA ARG A 311 3.66 -15.78 -11.48
C ARG A 311 2.81 -16.46 -12.53
N PHE A 312 1.93 -15.70 -13.19
CA PHE A 312 1.12 -16.22 -14.29
C PHE A 312 2.00 -16.76 -15.43
N SER A 313 3.06 -16.04 -15.79
CA SER A 313 3.99 -16.46 -16.84
C SER A 313 4.74 -17.76 -16.48
N GLN A 314 5.18 -17.92 -15.23
CA GLN A 314 5.78 -19.17 -14.74
C GLN A 314 4.82 -20.36 -14.82
N MET A 315 3.54 -20.16 -14.43
CA MET A 315 2.49 -21.19 -14.52
C MET A 315 2.23 -21.65 -15.96
N THR A 316 2.39 -20.76 -16.94
CA THR A 316 2.14 -21.09 -18.36
C THR A 316 3.35 -21.68 -19.09
N THR A 317 4.57 -21.45 -18.59
CA THR A 317 5.82 -21.83 -19.26
C THR A 317 6.48 -23.07 -18.69
N THR A 318 6.26 -23.39 -17.41
CA THR A 318 6.83 -24.58 -16.78
C THR A 318 5.85 -25.77 -16.91
N PRO A 319 6.27 -26.90 -17.49
CA PRO A 319 5.49 -28.15 -17.47
C PRO A 319 5.61 -28.81 -16.09
N SER A 320 5.20 -28.12 -15.02
CA SER A 320 5.26 -28.67 -13.65
C SER A 320 4.01 -29.52 -13.35
N LYS A 321 4.17 -30.47 -12.41
CA LYS A 321 3.11 -31.35 -11.88
C LYS A 321 2.15 -30.62 -10.91
N GLU A 322 2.39 -29.34 -10.62
CA GLU A 322 1.60 -28.49 -9.72
C GLU A 322 0.60 -27.63 -10.51
N LYS A 323 -0.22 -28.29 -11.35
CA LYS A 323 -1.27 -27.61 -12.14
C LYS A 323 -2.41 -27.02 -11.30
N ASP A 324 -2.36 -27.18 -9.99
CA ASP A 324 -3.40 -26.77 -9.04
C ASP A 324 -3.03 -25.58 -8.15
N GLU A 325 -1.83 -24.99 -8.28
CA GLU A 325 -1.53 -23.77 -7.53
C GLU A 325 -2.31 -22.59 -8.10
N ALA A 326 -3.23 -22.05 -7.31
CA ALA A 326 -4.08 -20.95 -7.72
C ALA A 326 -3.25 -19.66 -7.81
N LEU A 327 -3.50 -18.84 -8.83
CA LEU A 327 -2.85 -17.53 -8.95
C LEU A 327 -3.35 -16.62 -7.83
N GLU A 328 -2.44 -16.13 -6.99
CA GLU A 328 -2.77 -15.27 -5.85
C GLU A 328 -2.44 -13.81 -6.17
N MET A 329 -3.32 -12.89 -5.72
CA MET A 329 -3.08 -11.45 -5.73
C MET A 329 -3.14 -10.90 -4.31
N PHE A 330 -2.00 -10.47 -3.78
CA PHE A 330 -1.92 -9.81 -2.48
C PHE A 330 -2.21 -8.32 -2.60
N LEU A 331 -3.49 -7.98 -2.53
CA LEU A 331 -3.96 -6.60 -2.64
C LEU A 331 -3.32 -5.70 -1.57
N PRO A 332 -3.05 -4.42 -1.87
CA PRO A 332 -2.62 -3.45 -0.86
C PRO A 332 -3.55 -3.45 0.36
N PHE A 333 -2.96 -3.36 1.56
CA PHE A 333 -3.74 -3.32 2.79
C PHE A 333 -4.44 -1.96 2.90
N LEU A 334 -5.77 -1.94 2.78
CA LEU A 334 -6.58 -0.74 2.93
C LEU A 334 -6.98 -0.54 4.39
N LEU A 335 -6.99 0.73 4.81
CA LEU A 335 -7.54 1.12 6.09
C LEU A 335 -9.07 1.29 5.96
N ASP A 336 -9.79 0.18 6.00
CA ASP A 336 -11.25 0.14 5.89
C ASP A 336 -11.93 -0.29 7.20
N CYS A 337 -13.22 0.00 7.36
CA CYS A 337 -13.98 -0.39 8.55
C CYS A 337 -14.03 -1.93 8.74
N PRO A 338 -13.54 -2.48 9.89
CA PRO A 338 -13.63 -3.90 10.25
C PRO A 338 -15.04 -4.49 10.24
N SER A 339 -16.04 -3.68 10.57
CA SER A 339 -17.45 -4.08 10.67
C SER A 339 -18.16 -4.14 9.31
N ARG A 340 -17.51 -3.70 8.22
CA ARG A 340 -18.05 -3.71 6.86
C ARG A 340 -17.35 -4.75 5.98
N THR A 341 -18.00 -5.13 4.88
CA THR A 341 -17.34 -5.87 3.79
C THR A 341 -16.15 -5.08 3.29
N SER A 342 -15.10 -5.74 2.80
CA SER A 342 -13.88 -5.02 2.41
C SER A 342 -14.15 -3.96 1.34
N ALA A 343 -13.45 -2.83 1.43
CA ALA A 343 -13.53 -1.74 0.46
C ALA A 343 -13.18 -2.18 -0.98
N TRP A 344 -12.37 -3.25 -1.12
CA TRP A 344 -12.05 -3.87 -2.41
C TRP A 344 -13.26 -4.44 -3.17
N GLU A 345 -14.39 -4.67 -2.50
CA GLU A 345 -15.54 -5.35 -3.09
C GLU A 345 -16.25 -4.53 -4.17
N ILE A 346 -16.27 -3.19 -4.07
CA ILE A 346 -16.99 -2.35 -5.04
C ILE A 346 -16.31 -2.30 -6.40
N SER A 347 -14.99 -2.45 -6.43
CA SER A 347 -14.16 -2.38 -7.64
C SER A 347 -13.74 -3.75 -8.16
N ARG A 348 -14.32 -4.84 -7.62
CA ARG A 348 -14.04 -6.20 -8.08
C ARG A 348 -14.24 -6.38 -9.59
N PRO A 349 -15.32 -5.89 -10.23
CA PRO A 349 -15.50 -6.06 -11.68
C PRO A 349 -14.35 -5.50 -12.53
N ILE A 350 -13.76 -4.38 -12.10
CA ILE A 350 -12.58 -3.79 -12.75
C ILE A 350 -11.37 -4.72 -12.64
N ARG A 351 -11.17 -5.36 -11.47
CA ARG A 351 -10.06 -6.31 -11.28
C ARG A 351 -10.27 -7.61 -12.03
N GLU A 352 -11.49 -8.12 -12.10
CA GLU A 352 -11.83 -9.30 -12.93
C GLU A 352 -11.53 -9.02 -14.41
N LEU A 353 -11.94 -7.85 -14.90
CA LEU A 353 -11.58 -7.38 -16.25
C LEU A 353 -10.05 -7.29 -16.43
N ALA A 354 -9.33 -6.77 -15.43
CA ALA A 354 -7.87 -6.68 -15.45
C ALA A 354 -7.21 -8.07 -15.48
N TYR A 355 -7.61 -9.00 -14.62
CA TYR A 355 -7.06 -10.36 -14.57
C TYR A 355 -7.31 -11.14 -15.87
N SER A 356 -8.46 -10.95 -16.52
CA SER A 356 -8.75 -11.54 -17.83
C SER A 356 -7.74 -11.16 -18.92
N LEU A 357 -7.06 -10.01 -18.78
CA LEU A 357 -6.03 -9.60 -19.74
C LEU A 357 -4.77 -10.47 -19.69
N LEU A 358 -4.50 -11.16 -18.58
CA LEU A 358 -3.35 -12.05 -18.44
C LEU A 358 -3.41 -13.17 -19.48
N GLN A 359 -4.60 -13.74 -19.72
CA GLN A 359 -4.80 -14.82 -20.69
C GLN A 359 -4.88 -14.36 -22.15
N SER A 360 -4.91 -13.05 -22.40
CA SER A 360 -5.11 -12.50 -23.74
C SER A 360 -4.04 -13.00 -24.71
N GLY A 361 -4.45 -13.84 -25.66
CA GLY A 361 -3.56 -14.43 -26.68
C GLY A 361 -2.75 -15.65 -26.22
N GLN A 362 -3.17 -16.32 -25.14
CA GLN A 362 -2.57 -17.59 -24.67
C GLN A 362 -3.65 -18.66 -24.45
N LYS A 363 -3.30 -19.93 -24.66
CA LYS A 363 -4.16 -21.08 -24.30
C LYS A 363 -4.00 -21.37 -22.79
N SER A 364 -4.54 -20.50 -21.93
CA SER A 364 -4.55 -20.69 -20.47
C SER A 364 -5.92 -21.19 -20.00
N THR A 365 -5.94 -21.95 -18.91
CA THR A 365 -7.16 -22.47 -18.25
C THR A 365 -7.44 -21.82 -16.91
N LEU A 366 -6.73 -20.74 -16.54
CA LEU A 366 -6.97 -20.00 -15.30
C LEU A 366 -8.45 -19.56 -15.24
N LYS A 367 -9.15 -19.95 -14.18
CA LYS A 367 -10.57 -19.65 -13.98
C LYS A 367 -10.78 -18.52 -12.98
N THR A 368 -9.89 -18.42 -11.99
CA THR A 368 -10.02 -17.47 -10.89
C THR A 368 -8.65 -16.99 -10.44
N VAL A 369 -8.62 -15.81 -9.81
CA VAL A 369 -7.50 -15.29 -9.02
C VAL A 369 -7.93 -15.24 -7.56
N LEU A 370 -7.08 -15.70 -6.65
CA LEU A 370 -7.32 -15.63 -5.21
C LEU A 370 -6.82 -14.30 -4.66
N GLU A 371 -7.74 -13.42 -4.29
CA GLU A 371 -7.42 -12.12 -3.69
C GLU A 371 -7.16 -12.26 -2.19
N MET A 372 -5.91 -12.08 -1.80
CA MET A 372 -5.48 -12.00 -0.41
C MET A 372 -5.65 -10.55 0.06
N ARG A 373 -6.75 -10.31 0.78
CA ARG A 373 -7.11 -9.02 1.39
C ARG A 373 -7.08 -9.12 2.92
N ARG A 374 -7.82 -8.30 3.67
CA ARG A 374 -7.90 -8.41 5.15
C ARG A 374 -8.22 -9.86 5.60
N LEU A 375 -7.31 -10.51 6.32
CA LEU A 375 -7.39 -11.90 6.79
C LEU A 375 -7.39 -11.98 8.33
N GLN A 376 -8.46 -12.48 8.94
CA GLN A 376 -8.50 -12.70 10.39
C GLN A 376 -7.79 -14.00 10.81
N THR A 377 -7.88 -15.03 9.96
CA THR A 377 -7.33 -16.38 10.15
C THR A 377 -6.69 -16.86 8.85
N LEU A 378 -6.04 -18.03 8.88
CA LEU A 378 -5.63 -18.72 7.66
C LEU A 378 -6.89 -18.98 6.81
N SER A 379 -6.88 -18.46 5.58
CA SER A 379 -7.98 -18.51 4.64
C SER A 379 -7.41 -18.53 3.22
N SER A 380 -8.14 -19.15 2.30
CA SER A 380 -7.78 -19.23 0.87
C SER A 380 -8.01 -17.93 0.10
N GLY A 381 -8.33 -16.81 0.77
CA GLY A 381 -8.63 -15.54 0.12
C GLY A 381 -10.01 -15.48 -0.53
N SER A 382 -10.29 -14.39 -1.26
CA SER A 382 -11.55 -14.17 -1.98
C SER A 382 -11.36 -14.47 -3.45
N GLN A 383 -12.22 -15.29 -4.05
CA GLN A 383 -12.15 -15.58 -5.48
C GLN A 383 -12.65 -14.40 -6.33
N ALA A 384 -11.86 -14.03 -7.33
CA ALA A 384 -12.23 -13.13 -8.42
C ALA A 384 -12.20 -13.92 -9.73
N ASP A 385 -13.23 -13.76 -10.55
CA ASP A 385 -13.39 -14.57 -11.76
C ASP A 385 -12.54 -14.07 -12.93
N ILE A 386 -12.07 -15.00 -13.76
CA ILE A 386 -11.56 -14.69 -15.09
C ILE A 386 -12.76 -14.68 -16.05
N LEU A 387 -13.06 -13.51 -16.58
CA LEU A 387 -14.14 -13.32 -17.54
C LEU A 387 -13.85 -14.04 -18.87
N PRO A 388 -14.86 -14.72 -19.46
CA PRO A 388 -14.79 -15.23 -20.82
C PRO A 388 -14.53 -14.11 -21.84
N SER A 389 -13.85 -14.42 -22.95
CA SER A 389 -13.46 -13.42 -23.96
C SER A 389 -14.64 -12.60 -24.52
N ALA A 390 -15.84 -13.17 -24.62
CA ALA A 390 -17.04 -12.45 -25.04
C ALA A 390 -17.42 -11.34 -24.05
N LYS A 391 -17.41 -11.65 -22.75
CA LYS A 391 -17.74 -10.70 -21.68
C LYS A 391 -16.68 -9.61 -21.51
N VAL A 392 -15.41 -9.92 -21.76
CA VAL A 392 -14.32 -8.92 -21.68
C VAL A 392 -14.60 -7.72 -22.58
N GLY A 393 -15.08 -7.95 -23.81
CA GLY A 393 -15.44 -6.87 -24.73
C GLY A 393 -16.64 -6.04 -24.24
N GLU A 394 -17.65 -6.69 -23.68
CA GLU A 394 -18.84 -6.04 -23.11
C GLU A 394 -18.47 -5.16 -21.92
N GLU A 395 -17.65 -5.67 -20.99
CA GLU A 395 -17.21 -4.92 -19.80
C GLU A 395 -16.32 -3.73 -20.17
N PHE A 396 -15.47 -3.86 -21.20
CA PHE A 396 -14.71 -2.71 -21.72
C PHE A 396 -15.63 -1.63 -22.29
N ASN A 397 -16.66 -2.02 -23.06
CA ASN A 397 -17.65 -1.07 -23.57
C ASN A 397 -18.37 -0.36 -22.42
N HIS A 398 -18.84 -1.13 -21.45
CA HIS A 398 -19.57 -0.59 -20.31
C HIS A 398 -18.71 0.39 -19.49
N LEU A 399 -17.44 0.04 -19.21
CA LEU A 399 -16.50 0.93 -18.54
C LEU A 399 -16.25 2.21 -19.35
N LEU A 400 -16.00 2.08 -20.66
CA LEU A 400 -15.75 3.22 -21.54
C LEU A 400 -16.97 4.15 -21.63
N ASP A 401 -18.16 3.59 -21.79
CA ASP A 401 -19.42 4.35 -21.84
C ASP A 401 -19.65 5.11 -20.54
N ASN A 402 -19.38 4.49 -19.38
CA ASN A 402 -19.49 5.15 -18.09
C ASN A 402 -18.46 6.28 -17.94
N ILE A 403 -17.20 6.06 -18.33
CA ILE A 403 -16.17 7.11 -18.32
C ILE A 403 -16.59 8.27 -19.22
N ASN A 404 -17.05 7.99 -20.44
CA ASN A 404 -17.49 9.02 -21.39
C ASN A 404 -18.70 9.80 -20.89
N LYS A 405 -19.71 9.12 -20.31
CA LYS A 405 -20.85 9.76 -19.64
C LYS A 405 -20.38 10.70 -18.54
N ILE A 406 -19.41 10.30 -17.71
CA ILE A 406 -18.87 11.16 -16.67
C ILE A 406 -18.16 12.38 -17.27
N LYS A 407 -17.32 12.19 -18.30
CA LYS A 407 -16.62 13.28 -19.00
C LYS A 407 -17.56 14.35 -19.59
N THR A 408 -18.81 13.99 -19.93
CA THR A 408 -19.80 14.98 -20.40
C THR A 408 -20.21 16.01 -19.34
N THR A 409 -20.08 15.65 -18.06
CA THR A 409 -20.55 16.46 -16.93
C THR A 409 -19.41 16.97 -16.05
N ILE A 410 -18.38 16.15 -15.83
CA ILE A 410 -17.26 16.43 -14.93
C ILE A 410 -16.01 16.72 -15.76
N VAL A 411 -15.54 17.96 -15.68
CA VAL A 411 -14.35 18.42 -16.42
C VAL A 411 -13.05 18.07 -15.70
N ASP A 412 -13.06 18.09 -14.36
CA ASP A 412 -11.88 17.77 -13.55
C ASP A 412 -11.59 16.25 -13.60
N PRO A 413 -10.43 15.84 -14.14
CA PRO A 413 -10.06 14.43 -14.21
C PRO A 413 -9.99 13.74 -12.86
N GLU A 414 -9.60 14.42 -11.78
CA GLU A 414 -9.53 13.80 -10.46
C GLU A 414 -10.93 13.47 -9.95
N LEU A 415 -11.88 14.39 -10.10
CA LEU A 415 -13.27 14.21 -9.65
C LEU A 415 -14.01 13.14 -10.46
N LEU A 416 -13.66 12.96 -11.74
CA LEU A 416 -14.24 11.93 -12.61
C LEU A 416 -14.13 10.54 -11.97
N TRP A 417 -12.94 10.20 -11.46
CA TRP A 417 -12.70 8.88 -10.88
C TRP A 417 -13.39 8.68 -9.53
N ILE A 418 -13.60 9.78 -8.79
CA ILE A 418 -14.40 9.75 -7.56
C ILE A 418 -15.87 9.47 -7.89
N VAL A 419 -16.43 10.12 -8.92
CA VAL A 419 -17.80 9.82 -9.39
C VAL A 419 -17.94 8.36 -9.80
N LEU A 420 -16.95 7.81 -10.54
CA LEU A 420 -16.94 6.40 -10.92
C LEU A 420 -16.92 5.49 -9.67
N SER A 421 -16.14 5.82 -8.65
CA SER A 421 -16.12 5.05 -7.39
C SER A 421 -17.47 5.07 -6.67
N ILE A 422 -18.14 6.23 -6.60
CA ILE A 422 -19.48 6.36 -6.02
C ILE A 422 -20.49 5.54 -6.83
N TYR A 423 -20.43 5.60 -8.15
CA TYR A 423 -21.29 4.81 -9.03
C TYR A 423 -21.13 3.30 -8.78
N LEU A 424 -19.89 2.80 -8.64
CA LEU A 424 -19.64 1.39 -8.34
C LEU A 424 -20.19 0.96 -6.98
N ASP A 425 -20.13 1.81 -5.95
CA ASP A 425 -20.76 1.54 -4.65
C ASP A 425 -22.29 1.44 -4.77
N ILE A 426 -22.91 2.31 -5.58
CA ILE A 426 -24.35 2.27 -5.88
C ILE A 426 -24.71 0.96 -6.58
N VAL A 427 -24.07 0.66 -7.73
CA VAL A 427 -24.31 -0.55 -8.52
C VAL A 427 -24.20 -1.77 -7.62
N ARG A 428 -23.11 -1.88 -6.84
CA ARG A 428 -22.85 -3.03 -5.99
C ARG A 428 -23.86 -3.19 -4.87
N THR A 429 -24.39 -2.08 -4.35
CA THR A 429 -25.44 -2.12 -3.32
C THR A 429 -26.78 -2.57 -3.90
N VAL A 430 -27.13 -2.07 -5.10
CA VAL A 430 -28.36 -2.43 -5.81
C VAL A 430 -28.34 -3.91 -6.21
N GLU A 431 -27.24 -4.40 -6.79
CA GLU A 431 -27.07 -5.82 -7.15
C GLU A 431 -27.24 -6.77 -5.96
N ARG A 432 -26.79 -6.35 -4.76
CA ARG A 432 -26.93 -7.14 -3.53
C ARG A 432 -28.33 -7.10 -2.94
N ALA A 433 -29.19 -6.20 -3.41
CA ALA A 433 -30.54 -5.94 -2.89
C ALA A 433 -30.57 -5.76 -1.35
N LYS A 434 -29.50 -5.19 -0.78
CA LYS A 434 -29.33 -5.08 0.68
C LYS A 434 -28.58 -3.83 1.08
N GLY A 435 -29.19 -3.06 1.99
CA GLY A 435 -28.59 -1.86 2.57
C GLY A 435 -28.80 -0.62 1.72
N TYR A 436 -28.00 0.40 1.96
CA TYR A 436 -28.02 1.68 1.26
C TYR A 436 -26.59 2.07 0.86
N PRO A 437 -26.36 2.67 -0.32
CA PRO A 437 -25.02 3.02 -0.77
C PRO A 437 -24.34 3.97 0.21
N LEU A 438 -23.22 3.54 0.78
CA LEU A 438 -22.54 4.31 1.84
C LEU A 438 -22.03 5.65 1.30
N SER A 439 -21.53 5.64 0.07
CA SER A 439 -21.07 6.83 -0.62
C SER A 439 -22.16 7.92 -0.73
N LEU A 440 -23.41 7.54 -1.01
CA LEU A 440 -24.54 8.48 -1.04
C LEU A 440 -24.89 9.00 0.35
N GLU A 441 -24.75 8.19 1.40
CA GLU A 441 -24.96 8.63 2.77
C GLU A 441 -23.93 9.70 3.16
N ILE A 442 -22.65 9.43 2.90
CA ILE A 442 -21.54 10.36 3.16
C ILE A 442 -21.72 11.65 2.36
N LEU A 443 -22.08 11.58 1.08
CA LEU A 443 -22.33 12.76 0.25
C LEU A 443 -23.56 13.57 0.73
N ALA A 444 -24.60 12.90 1.22
CA ALA A 444 -25.75 13.56 1.83
C ALA A 444 -25.41 14.25 3.16
N GLN A 445 -24.51 13.67 3.97
CA GLN A 445 -24.01 14.30 5.19
C GLN A 445 -23.19 15.55 4.87
N GLU A 446 -22.31 15.49 3.85
CA GLU A 446 -21.56 16.64 3.34
C GLU A 446 -22.50 17.76 2.89
N ALA A 447 -23.47 17.46 2.02
CA ALA A 447 -24.42 18.44 1.49
C ALA A 447 -25.25 19.14 2.59
N ARG A 448 -25.46 18.47 3.74
CA ARG A 448 -26.17 19.01 4.91
C ARG A 448 -25.26 19.76 5.89
N GLY A 449 -23.95 19.80 5.65
CA GLY A 449 -22.96 20.37 6.57
C GLY A 449 -22.82 19.57 7.86
N LYS A 450 -23.07 18.25 7.81
CA LYS A 450 -23.08 17.33 8.95
C LYS A 450 -22.10 16.16 8.82
N LEU A 451 -21.20 16.22 7.84
CA LEU A 451 -20.23 15.16 7.60
C LEU A 451 -19.32 14.95 8.83
N ASP A 452 -19.36 13.74 9.38
CA ASP A 452 -18.40 13.31 10.38
C ASP A 452 -17.17 12.70 9.70
N GLN A 453 -16.15 13.54 9.47
CA GLN A 453 -14.89 13.16 8.86
C GLN A 453 -14.08 12.17 9.70
N HIS A 454 -14.44 11.95 10.97
CA HIS A 454 -13.73 11.03 11.86
C HIS A 454 -14.44 9.67 12.00
N SER A 455 -15.59 9.50 11.35
CA SER A 455 -16.34 8.25 11.38
C SER A 455 -15.63 7.14 10.59
N TRP A 456 -15.87 5.89 11.00
CA TRP A 456 -15.43 4.71 10.25
C TRP A 456 -16.08 4.60 8.87
N ASP A 457 -17.26 5.19 8.71
CA ASP A 457 -17.98 5.23 7.44
C ASP A 457 -17.30 6.17 6.44
N PHE A 458 -16.87 7.35 6.89
CA PHE A 458 -16.04 8.24 6.08
C PHE A 458 -14.73 7.56 5.66
N LEU A 459 -14.02 6.92 6.60
CA LEU A 459 -12.80 6.16 6.29
C LEU A 459 -13.04 5.01 5.32
N HIS A 460 -14.19 4.31 5.44
CA HIS A 460 -14.54 3.22 4.54
C HIS A 460 -14.82 3.72 3.12
N THR A 461 -15.55 4.83 2.96
CA THR A 461 -15.79 5.45 1.65
C THR A 461 -14.51 5.97 1.00
N PHE A 462 -13.59 6.51 1.82
CA PHE A 462 -12.24 6.85 1.36
C PHE A 462 -11.49 5.60 0.86
N ALA A 463 -11.49 4.51 1.63
CA ALA A 463 -10.86 3.25 1.24
C ALA A 463 -11.48 2.64 -0.03
N GLN A 464 -12.79 2.76 -0.22
CA GLN A 464 -13.51 2.36 -1.44
C GLN A 464 -13.02 3.15 -2.68
N THR A 465 -12.78 4.44 -2.49
CA THR A 465 -12.18 5.31 -3.52
C THR A 465 -10.77 4.84 -3.87
N GLN A 466 -9.92 4.62 -2.86
CA GLN A 466 -8.57 4.08 -3.06
C GLN A 466 -8.57 2.73 -3.77
N ALA A 467 -9.50 1.83 -3.39
CA ALA A 467 -9.66 0.53 -4.03
C ALA A 467 -10.02 0.65 -5.51
N THR A 468 -10.87 1.62 -5.86
CA THR A 468 -11.30 1.87 -7.24
C THR A 468 -10.13 2.39 -8.08
N LEU A 469 -9.46 3.45 -7.61
CA LEU A 469 -8.32 4.05 -8.31
C LEU A 469 -7.19 3.04 -8.53
N TYR A 470 -6.86 2.23 -7.52
CA TYR A 470 -5.84 1.20 -7.67
C TYR A 470 -6.27 0.07 -8.63
N SER A 471 -7.54 -0.33 -8.63
CA SER A 471 -8.04 -1.34 -9.58
C SER A 471 -7.96 -0.83 -11.03
N LEU A 472 -8.25 0.45 -11.26
CA LEU A 472 -8.08 1.09 -12.58
C LEU A 472 -6.60 1.17 -12.99
N ARG A 473 -5.71 1.47 -12.03
CA ARG A 473 -4.26 1.44 -12.26
C ARG A 473 -3.78 0.05 -12.64
N MET A 474 -4.23 -0.99 -11.94
CA MET A 474 -3.93 -2.38 -12.31
C MET A 474 -4.39 -2.69 -13.74
N LEU A 475 -5.61 -2.29 -14.10
CA LEU A 475 -6.13 -2.45 -15.46
C LEU A 475 -5.25 -1.73 -16.49
N GLN A 476 -4.87 -0.48 -16.23
CA GLN A 476 -3.98 0.31 -17.10
C GLN A 476 -2.62 -0.38 -17.30
N GLN A 477 -2.00 -0.87 -16.21
CA GLN A 477 -0.72 -1.56 -16.28
C GLN A 477 -0.81 -2.88 -17.06
N LEU A 478 -1.88 -3.68 -16.87
CA LEU A 478 -2.08 -4.93 -17.62
C LEU A 478 -2.45 -4.70 -19.09
N LEU A 479 -3.11 -3.58 -19.41
CA LEU A 479 -3.32 -3.16 -20.78
C LEU A 479 -2.00 -2.84 -21.50
N SER A 480 -1.03 -2.26 -20.78
CA SER A 480 0.28 -1.87 -21.33
C SER A 480 1.19 -3.05 -21.71
N LEU A 481 0.88 -4.27 -21.26
CA LEU A 481 1.70 -5.47 -21.53
C LEU A 481 1.77 -5.84 -23.02
N LYS A 482 0.73 -5.51 -23.79
CA LYS A 482 0.65 -5.86 -25.21
C LYS A 482 -0.01 -4.71 -25.98
N PRO A 483 0.43 -4.40 -27.20
CA PRO A 483 -0.28 -3.45 -28.06
C PRO A 483 -1.75 -3.84 -28.21
N ARG A 484 -2.64 -2.87 -28.05
CA ARG A 484 -4.10 -3.05 -28.16
C ARG A 484 -4.60 -2.31 -29.40
N LYS A 485 -5.75 -2.73 -29.94
CA LYS A 485 -6.39 -2.14 -31.12
C LYS A 485 -7.89 -2.00 -30.89
N GLY A 486 -8.52 -1.10 -31.62
CA GLY A 486 -9.96 -0.88 -31.57
C GLY A 486 -10.40 -0.36 -30.21
N LYS A 487 -11.57 -0.74 -29.72
CA LYS A 487 -12.13 -0.17 -28.48
C LYS A 487 -11.29 -0.36 -27.21
N VAL A 488 -10.39 -1.33 -27.19
CA VAL A 488 -9.44 -1.51 -26.07
C VAL A 488 -8.41 -0.36 -26.04
N GLU A 489 -8.06 0.18 -27.20
CA GLU A 489 -7.22 1.38 -27.34
C GLU A 489 -7.93 2.62 -26.81
N ASP A 490 -9.24 2.76 -27.06
CA ASP A 490 -10.05 3.85 -26.51
C ASP A 490 -10.08 3.81 -24.97
N VAL A 491 -10.14 2.62 -24.37
CA VAL A 491 -10.04 2.45 -22.91
C VAL A 491 -8.65 2.84 -22.40
N VAL A 492 -7.58 2.45 -23.12
CA VAL A 492 -6.20 2.89 -22.78
C VAL A 492 -6.10 4.41 -22.81
N SER A 493 -6.65 5.05 -23.84
CA SER A 493 -6.70 6.51 -23.94
C SER A 493 -7.50 7.13 -22.79
N ALA A 494 -8.68 6.58 -22.46
CA ALA A 494 -9.49 7.07 -21.36
C ALA A 494 -8.81 6.93 -20.00
N LEU A 495 -8.07 5.84 -19.77
CA LEU A 495 -7.30 5.61 -18.54
C LEU A 495 -6.02 6.45 -18.47
N SER A 496 -5.58 7.09 -19.57
CA SER A 496 -4.41 7.99 -19.53
C SER A 496 -4.64 9.23 -18.64
N ASP A 497 -5.91 9.59 -18.40
CA ASP A 497 -6.32 10.65 -17.47
C ASP A 497 -6.35 10.18 -16.00
N LEU A 498 -6.01 8.92 -15.71
CA LEU A 498 -5.93 8.41 -14.34
C LEU A 498 -4.79 9.14 -13.60
N PRO A 499 -5.05 9.74 -12.41
CA PRO A 499 -4.02 10.46 -11.69
C PRO A 499 -2.88 9.53 -11.29
N SER A 500 -1.66 10.06 -11.29
CA SER A 500 -0.51 9.43 -10.63
C SER A 500 -0.74 9.36 -9.12
N LEU A 501 -0.03 8.45 -8.44
CA LEU A 501 -0.27 8.19 -7.02
C LEU A 501 -0.02 9.40 -6.12
N ASP A 502 0.85 10.33 -6.49
CA ASP A 502 1.09 11.57 -5.75
C ASP A 502 -0.14 12.49 -5.69
N ARG A 503 -1.05 12.36 -6.67
CA ARG A 503 -2.31 13.08 -6.78
C ARG A 503 -3.52 12.31 -6.26
N PHE A 504 -3.33 11.09 -5.73
CA PHE A 504 -4.42 10.40 -5.05
C PHE A 504 -4.86 11.20 -3.82
N PRO A 505 -6.18 11.28 -3.54
CA PRO A 505 -6.67 12.03 -2.40
C PRO A 505 -6.08 11.47 -1.10
N SER A 506 -5.69 12.36 -0.19
CA SER A 506 -5.42 12.01 1.20
C SER A 506 -6.73 11.96 1.98
N VAL A 507 -6.75 11.22 3.07
CA VAL A 507 -7.91 11.19 3.98
C VAL A 507 -8.26 12.59 4.52
N THR A 508 -7.26 13.47 4.65
CA THR A 508 -7.42 14.85 5.11
C THR A 508 -8.05 15.77 4.05
N ALA A 509 -7.79 15.52 2.77
CA ALA A 509 -8.36 16.28 1.66
C ALA A 509 -9.71 15.74 1.18
N PHE A 510 -10.06 14.49 1.53
CA PHE A 510 -11.19 13.79 0.93
C PHE A 510 -12.55 14.45 1.16
N ALA A 511 -12.78 15.07 2.32
CA ALA A 511 -14.01 15.82 2.58
C ALA A 511 -14.18 17.02 1.64
N GLU A 512 -13.08 17.70 1.34
CA GLU A 512 -13.04 18.81 0.37
C GLU A 512 -13.26 18.28 -1.05
N THR A 513 -12.65 17.14 -1.41
CA THR A 513 -12.90 16.47 -2.69
C THR A 513 -14.38 16.16 -2.90
N LEU A 514 -15.09 15.68 -1.87
CA LEU A 514 -16.54 15.42 -1.95
C LEU A 514 -17.36 16.70 -2.16
N ARG A 515 -16.96 17.80 -1.49
CA ARG A 515 -17.58 19.12 -1.68
C ARG A 515 -17.41 19.60 -3.13
N LEU A 516 -16.17 19.56 -3.64
CA LEU A 516 -15.84 19.94 -5.02
C LEU A 516 -16.58 19.08 -6.03
N LEU A 517 -16.68 17.76 -5.82
CA LEU A 517 -17.47 16.85 -6.65
C LEU A 517 -18.94 17.28 -6.70
N ARG A 518 -19.55 17.63 -5.56
CA ARG A 518 -20.94 18.08 -5.52
C ARG A 518 -21.13 19.38 -6.28
N GLU A 519 -20.24 20.35 -6.07
CA GLU A 519 -20.26 21.66 -6.73
C GLU A 519 -20.02 21.55 -8.25
N ALA A 520 -19.21 20.58 -8.69
CA ALA A 520 -18.96 20.27 -10.09
C ALA A 520 -20.12 19.54 -10.80
N GLY A 521 -21.23 19.27 -10.11
CA GLY A 521 -22.39 18.60 -10.70
C GLY A 521 -22.37 17.08 -10.60
N GLY A 522 -21.59 16.51 -9.67
CA GLY A 522 -21.54 15.08 -9.39
C GLY A 522 -22.91 14.41 -9.21
N PRO A 523 -23.86 14.96 -8.41
CA PRO A 523 -25.21 14.39 -8.30
C PRO A 523 -25.97 14.31 -9.62
N ARG A 524 -25.86 15.34 -10.47
CA ARG A 524 -26.48 15.33 -11.81
C ARG A 524 -25.87 14.23 -12.68
N CYS A 525 -24.54 14.08 -12.64
CA CYS A 525 -23.84 13.01 -13.33
C CYS A 525 -24.31 11.63 -12.86
N LEU A 526 -24.43 11.43 -11.55
CA LEU A 526 -24.89 10.16 -10.96
C LEU A 526 -26.33 9.82 -11.37
N ILE A 527 -27.23 10.81 -11.47
CA ILE A 527 -28.60 10.59 -12.00
C ILE A 527 -28.56 10.05 -13.44
N HIS A 528 -27.66 10.56 -14.29
CA HIS A 528 -27.50 10.05 -15.65
C HIS A 528 -26.87 8.65 -15.71
N LEU A 529 -25.94 8.33 -14.81
CA LEU A 529 -25.34 7.01 -14.74
C LEU A 529 -26.30 5.94 -14.20
N CYS A 530 -27.17 6.32 -13.26
CA CYS A 530 -28.13 5.45 -12.60
C CYS A 530 -29.55 5.59 -13.19
N SER A 531 -29.68 5.93 -14.47
CA SER A 531 -30.98 6.20 -15.10
C SER A 531 -31.92 5.00 -15.11
N ASP A 532 -31.38 3.80 -14.98
CA ASP A 532 -32.07 2.51 -14.89
C ASP A 532 -32.36 2.07 -13.45
N MET A 533 -31.96 2.86 -12.43
CA MET A 533 -32.13 2.55 -11.01
C MET A 533 -33.13 3.51 -10.36
N GLU A 534 -34.42 3.34 -10.67
CA GLU A 534 -35.51 4.26 -10.27
C GLU A 534 -35.53 4.55 -8.76
N ASP A 535 -35.28 3.54 -7.92
CA ASP A 535 -35.30 3.67 -6.46
C ASP A 535 -34.16 4.55 -5.92
N ILE A 536 -33.04 4.66 -6.62
CA ILE A 536 -31.86 5.42 -6.16
C ILE A 536 -31.94 6.89 -6.57
N ILE A 537 -32.59 7.21 -7.69
CA ILE A 537 -32.66 8.56 -8.25
C ILE A 537 -33.15 9.61 -7.23
N PRO A 538 -34.26 9.39 -6.48
CA PRO A 538 -34.74 10.37 -5.50
C PRO A 538 -33.73 10.69 -4.39
N HIS A 539 -32.90 9.71 -4.03
CA HIS A 539 -31.85 9.89 -3.03
C HIS A 539 -30.72 10.77 -3.56
N ILE A 540 -30.30 10.57 -4.81
CA ILE A 540 -29.27 11.40 -5.46
C ILE A 540 -29.79 12.85 -5.63
N GLU A 541 -31.03 13.03 -6.07
CA GLU A 541 -31.63 14.35 -6.21
C GLU A 541 -31.66 15.15 -4.91
N ALA A 542 -31.91 14.48 -3.77
CA ALA A 542 -31.97 15.12 -2.47
C ALA A 542 -30.61 15.72 -2.06
N ILE A 543 -29.51 15.19 -2.58
CA ILE A 543 -28.13 15.67 -2.34
C ILE A 543 -27.85 16.93 -3.17
N GLY A 544 -28.36 16.99 -4.40
CA GLY A 544 -28.17 18.15 -5.29
C GLY A 544 -28.95 19.40 -4.89
N LYS A 545 -29.94 19.29 -3.99
CA LYS A 545 -30.78 20.41 -3.54
C LYS A 545 -30.11 21.16 -2.37
N PRO A 546 -30.00 22.50 -2.39
CA PRO A 546 -29.38 23.25 -1.30
C PRO A 546 -30.13 23.07 0.02
N PRO A 547 -29.45 23.12 1.19
CA PRO A 547 -30.10 23.01 2.48
C PRO A 547 -31.09 24.16 2.65
N LYS A 548 -32.39 23.83 2.72
CA LYS A 548 -33.46 24.82 2.92
C LYS A 548 -33.13 25.70 4.13
N SER A 549 -33.05 27.01 3.92
CA SER A 549 -32.76 27.97 4.96
C SER A 549 -33.78 27.83 6.11
N LYS A 550 -33.37 28.10 7.36
CA LYS A 550 -34.32 28.14 8.50
C LYS A 550 -35.48 29.15 8.25
N LYS A 551 -35.30 30.12 7.34
CA LYS A 551 -36.34 31.07 6.90
C LYS A 551 -37.45 30.40 6.11
N ASP A 552 -37.15 29.39 5.28
CA ASP A 552 -38.15 28.71 4.45
C ASP A 552 -39.02 27.73 5.25
N ARG A 553 -38.47 27.13 6.32
CA ARG A 553 -39.25 26.33 7.27
C ARG A 553 -40.27 27.17 8.02
N LYS A 554 -39.95 28.44 8.34
CA LYS A 554 -40.89 29.37 8.99
C LYS A 554 -41.98 29.87 8.04
N ARG A 555 -41.69 30.02 6.73
CA ARG A 555 -42.68 30.42 5.73
C ARG A 555 -43.70 29.33 5.35
N LYS A 556 -43.38 28.05 5.57
CA LYS A 556 -44.34 26.94 5.38
C LYS A 556 -45.13 26.54 6.63
N ALA A 557 -44.80 27.13 7.78
CA ALA A 557 -45.46 26.82 9.05
C ALA A 557 -46.07 28.10 9.64
N GLN A 558 -47.14 28.62 9.03
CA GLN A 558 -48.29 29.24 9.72
C GLN A 558 -49.43 29.53 8.71
N PRO A 559 -50.71 29.48 9.15
CA PRO A 559 -51.64 28.48 8.64
C PRO A 559 -53.04 29.03 8.26
N GLY A 560 -53.75 28.30 7.42
CA GLY A 560 -55.22 28.35 7.39
C GLY A 560 -55.77 27.71 8.67
N ALA A 561 -56.68 28.42 9.32
CA ALA A 561 -57.35 28.03 10.56
C ALA A 561 -58.20 26.77 10.40
N VAL A 562 -58.11 25.83 11.37
CA VAL A 562 -59.27 25.15 11.99
C VAL A 562 -58.87 24.75 13.43
N GLU A 563 -59.86 24.85 14.32
CA GLU A 563 -59.86 24.81 15.77
C GLU A 563 -59.45 23.47 16.43
N GLY A 564 -58.98 23.60 17.67
CA GLY A 564 -59.37 22.72 18.79
C GLY A 564 -58.72 21.34 18.90
N HIS A 565 -57.67 21.22 19.72
CA HIS A 565 -57.60 20.34 20.90
C HIS A 565 -56.22 20.50 21.58
N GLN A 566 -56.23 20.91 22.85
CA GLN A 566 -55.03 20.93 23.69
C GLN A 566 -54.61 19.49 24.01
N VAL A 567 -53.45 19.05 23.53
CA VAL A 567 -52.77 17.85 24.03
C VAL A 567 -51.62 18.31 24.93
N ARG A 568 -51.76 18.02 26.22
CA ARG A 568 -50.75 18.26 27.27
C ARG A 568 -49.42 17.59 26.91
N ALA A 569 -48.34 18.30 27.21
CA ALA A 569 -46.96 17.81 27.11
C ALA A 569 -46.75 16.57 28.00
N ARG A 570 -46.08 15.54 27.46
CA ARG A 570 -45.60 14.39 28.24
C ARG A 570 -44.24 14.73 28.90
N PRO A 571 -44.05 14.43 30.20
CA PRO A 571 -42.80 14.68 30.91
C PRO A 571 -41.72 13.64 30.57
N SER A 572 -40.45 14.05 30.73
CA SER A 572 -39.25 13.32 30.32
C SER A 572 -38.62 12.47 31.44
N ASN A 573 -39.42 11.81 32.28
CA ASN A 573 -38.91 10.98 33.38
C ASN A 573 -39.48 9.54 33.30
N PRO A 574 -38.64 8.50 33.14
CA PRO A 574 -39.10 7.12 32.98
C PRO A 574 -39.52 6.41 34.29
N PHE A 575 -39.51 7.07 35.46
CA PHE A 575 -39.84 6.45 36.76
C PHE A 575 -41.17 6.87 37.40
N GLU A 576 -41.99 7.67 36.73
CA GLU A 576 -43.31 8.09 37.27
C GLU A 576 -44.40 7.00 37.20
N LEU A 577 -44.13 5.84 36.58
CA LEU A 577 -45.10 4.74 36.42
C LEU A 577 -45.19 3.75 37.60
N LEU A 578 -44.52 4.02 38.72
CA LEU A 578 -44.46 3.10 39.87
C LEU A 578 -45.24 3.55 41.12
N ASN A 579 -45.90 4.71 41.11
CA ASN A 579 -46.62 5.23 42.29
C ASN A 579 -48.09 5.60 41.99
N SER A 580 -48.92 4.61 41.63
CA SER A 580 -50.37 4.71 41.82
C SER A 580 -51.04 3.33 41.74
N ARG A 581 -51.02 2.60 42.86
CA ARG A 581 -52.04 1.61 43.22
C ARG A 581 -52.51 1.97 44.63
N ASP A 582 -53.79 1.70 44.87
CA ASP A 582 -54.58 1.87 46.10
C ASP A 582 -55.46 3.14 46.10
N ASP A 583 -56.60 3.04 45.41
CA ASP A 583 -57.95 2.95 46.02
C ASP A 583 -59.02 2.65 44.93
#